data_AF-A0A7V6PFL6-F1
#
_entry.id   AF-A0A7V6PFL6-F1
#
_cell.length_a   1.000
_cell.length_b   1.000
_cell.length_c   1.000
_cell.angle_alpha   90.00
_cell.angle_beta   90.00
_cell.angle_gamma   90.00
#
_symmetry.space_group_name_H-M   'P 1'
#
loop_
_entity.id
_entity.type
_entity.pdbx_description
1 polymer ?
#
loop_
_entity_poly.entity_id
_entity_poly.type
_entity_poly.pdbx_seq_one_letter_code
_entity_poly.pdbx_strand_id
1 'polypeptide(L)' 'MVVKVLTANRLIDGQAVWLGADGSWQETIDGALVARHAEAVEALEDAGKIAAKANLVVDVNVIDVEEREE' A
#
# COMPACT_ATOMS: atom_id res chain seq x y z
N MET A 1 2.65 2.53 -17.69
CA MET A 1 3.94 2.45 -16.94
C MET A 1 3.68 1.57 -15.74
N VAL A 2 4.54 0.60 -15.44
CA VAL A 2 4.37 -0.22 -14.24
C VAL A 2 4.89 0.57 -13.04
N VAL A 3 4.02 0.81 -12.07
CA VAL A 3 4.32 1.51 -10.82
C VAL A 3 4.00 0.58 -9.64
N LYS A 4 4.47 0.92 -8.44
CA LYS A 4 4.25 0.08 -7.26
C LYS A 4 3.36 0.77 -6.23
N VAL A 5 2.53 0.00 -5.56
CA VAL A 5 1.71 0.44 -4.41
C VAL A 5 1.81 -0.58 -3.28
N LEU A 6 1.52 -0.14 -2.06
CA LEU A 6 1.45 -1.02 -0.89
C LEU A 6 0.00 -1.43 -0.65
N THR A 7 -0.24 -2.74 -0.61
CA THR A 7 -1.51 -3.33 -0.20
C THR A 7 -1.36 -4.09 1.11
N ALA A 8 -2.46 -4.24 1.83
CA ALA A 8 -2.55 -5.01 3.06
C ALA A 8 -3.96 -5.54 3.29
N ASN A 9 -4.13 -6.41 4.28
CA ASN A 9 -5.46 -6.86 4.72
C ASN A 9 -5.84 -6.22 6.07
N ARG A 10 -7.05 -5.63 6.12
CA ARG A 10 -7.61 -5.07 7.34
C ARG A 10 -7.95 -6.17 8.35
N LEU A 11 -7.67 -5.92 9.62
CA LEU A 11 -7.80 -6.91 10.70
C LEU A 11 -9.24 -7.38 10.96
N ILE A 12 -10.24 -6.50 10.78
CA ILE A 12 -11.62 -6.80 11.17
C ILE A 12 -12.31 -7.79 10.23
N ASP A 13 -12.03 -7.70 8.94
CA ASP A 13 -12.79 -8.39 7.89
C ASP A 13 -11.93 -8.93 6.74
N GLY A 14 -10.61 -8.74 6.80
CA GLY A 14 -9.68 -9.20 5.78
C GLY A 14 -9.77 -8.41 4.47
N GLN A 15 -10.52 -7.30 4.41
CA GLN A 15 -10.62 -6.49 3.19
C GLN A 15 -9.24 -5.98 2.76
N ALA A 16 -8.99 -6.01 1.45
CA ALA A 16 -7.80 -5.38 0.89
C ALA A 16 -7.87 -3.86 1.09
N VAL A 17 -6.80 -3.30 1.62
CA VAL A 17 -6.61 -1.86 1.81
C VAL A 17 -5.30 -1.41 1.19
N TRP A 18 -5.18 -0.12 0.89
CA TRP A 18 -4.02 0.48 0.22
C TRP A 18 -3.48 1.65 1.02
N LEU A 19 -2.16 1.77 1.11
CA LEU A 19 -1.55 2.88 1.86
C LEU A 19 -1.66 4.18 1.06
N GLY A 20 -2.29 5.20 1.63
CA GLY A 20 -2.38 6.55 1.06
C GLY A 20 -1.16 7.41 1.36
N ALA A 21 -1.02 8.53 0.62
CA ALA A 21 0.10 9.47 0.77
C ALA A 21 0.14 10.18 2.14
N ASP A 22 -0.98 10.22 2.86
CA ASP A 22 -1.13 10.75 4.21
C ASP A 22 -0.84 9.70 5.30
N GLY A 23 -0.48 8.47 4.91
CA GLY A 23 -0.22 7.34 5.82
C GLY A 23 -1.49 6.61 6.30
N SER A 24 -2.67 6.96 5.78
CA SER A 24 -3.91 6.26 6.09
C SER A 24 -4.09 5.00 5.22
N TRP A 25 -4.87 4.04 5.71
CA TRP A 25 -5.27 2.85 4.93
C TRP A 25 -6.61 3.11 4.24
N GLN A 26 -6.57 3.15 2.91
CA GLN A 26 -7.72 3.42 2.04
C GLN A 26 -8.38 2.12 1.60
N GLU A 27 -9.70 2.15 1.39
CA GLU A 27 -10.49 1.00 0.90
C GLU A 27 -10.57 0.93 -0.63
N THR A 28 -9.93 1.86 -1.33
CA THR A 28 -9.87 1.90 -2.79
C THR A 28 -8.44 2.17 -3.24
N ILE A 29 -8.07 1.61 -4.39
CA ILE A 29 -6.72 1.74 -4.94
C ILE A 29 -6.43 3.15 -5.48
N ASP A 30 -7.45 3.91 -5.84
CA ASP A 30 -7.31 5.24 -6.44
C ASP A 30 -6.64 6.26 -5.49
N GLY A 31 -6.79 6.06 -4.18
CA GLY A 31 -6.14 6.88 -3.15
C GLY A 31 -4.74 6.40 -2.73
N ALA A 32 -4.21 5.35 -3.36
CA ALA A 32 -2.95 4.75 -2.96
C ALA A 32 -1.75 5.64 -3.28
N LEU A 33 -0.74 5.61 -2.41
CA LEU A 33 0.56 6.20 -2.67
C LEU A 33 1.29 5.39 -3.74
N VAL A 34 1.54 6.04 -4.87
CA VAL A 34 2.22 5.44 -6.03
C VAL A 34 3.73 5.65 -5.92
N ALA A 35 4.48 4.55 -5.78
CA ALA A 35 5.93 4.55 -5.84
C ALA A 35 6.42 4.43 -7.30
N ARG A 36 7.13 5.47 -7.76
CA ARG A 36 7.66 5.56 -9.14
C ARG A 36 9.18 5.34 -9.25
N HIS A 37 9.88 5.27 -8.12
CA HIS A 37 11.33 5.11 -8.05
C HIS A 37 11.71 4.22 -6.86
N ALA A 38 12.96 3.74 -6.84
CA ALA A 38 13.41 2.71 -5.91
C ALA A 38 13.30 3.14 -4.44
N GLU A 39 13.64 4.39 -4.12
CA GLU A 39 13.57 4.91 -2.75
C GLU A 39 12.12 5.00 -2.24
N ALA A 40 11.16 5.28 -3.12
CA ALA A 40 9.74 5.26 -2.76
C ALA A 40 9.25 3.83 -2.49
N VAL A 41 9.78 2.84 -3.22
CA VAL A 41 9.46 1.42 -2.98
C VAL A 41 9.99 0.97 -1.62
N GLU A 42 11.23 1.31 -1.29
CA GLU A 42 11.81 1.02 0.02
C GLU A 42 11.02 1.68 1.17
N ALA A 43 10.58 2.93 0.99
CA ALA A 43 9.73 3.61 1.95
C ALA A 43 8.38 2.90 2.16
N LEU A 44 7.77 2.37 1.09
CA LEU A 44 6.54 1.57 1.21
C LEU A 44 6.78 0.26 1.98
N GLU A 45 7.88 -0.45 1.68
CA GLU A 45 8.22 -1.68 2.40
C GLU A 45 8.42 -1.43 3.90
N ASP A 46 9.12 -0.36 4.26
CA ASP A 46 9.36 -0.02 5.66
C ASP A 46 8.09 0.43 6.38
N ALA A 47 7.26 1.26 5.74
CA ALA A 47 5.94 1.62 6.26
C ALA A 47 5.07 0.38 6.52
N GLY A 48 5.07 -0.58 5.57
CA GLY A 48 4.37 -1.85 5.72
C GLY A 48 4.87 -2.68 6.91
N LYS A 49 6.20 -2.83 7.05
CA LYS A 49 6.81 -3.56 8.19
C LYS A 49 6.43 -2.93 9.53
N ILE A 50 6.40 -1.60 9.61
CA ILE A 50 6.00 -0.88 10.82
C ILE A 50 4.52 -1.14 11.13
N ALA A 51 3.65 -1.02 10.13
CA ALA A 51 2.22 -1.23 10.29
C ALA A 51 1.86 -2.65 10.73
N ALA A 52 2.50 -3.66 10.14
CA ALA A 52 2.32 -5.07 10.53
C ALA A 52 2.79 -5.30 11.98
N LYS A 53 3.97 -4.79 12.37
CA LYS A 53 4.47 -4.89 13.76
C LYS A 53 3.58 -4.16 14.77
N ALA A 54 2.94 -3.08 14.36
CA ALA A 54 2.02 -2.31 15.19
C ALA A 54 0.60 -2.92 15.26
N ASN A 55 0.35 -4.08 14.63
CA ASN A 55 -0.96 -4.70 14.51
C ASN A 55 -2.01 -3.73 13.93
N LEU A 56 -1.65 -3.01 12.87
CA LEU A 56 -2.60 -2.20 12.10
C LEU A 56 -3.21 -2.99 10.93
N VAL A 57 -2.48 -4.00 10.45
CA VAL A 57 -2.82 -4.84 9.30
C VAL A 57 -2.33 -6.27 9.53
N VAL A 58 -2.91 -7.24 8.82
CA VAL A 58 -2.55 -8.67 8.94
C VAL A 58 -1.21 -8.96 8.28
N ASP A 59 -1.08 -8.57 7.02
CA ASP A 59 0.12 -8.74 6.20
C ASP A 59 0.16 -7.62 5.15
N VAL A 60 1.33 -7.36 4.59
CA VAL A 60 1.60 -6.27 3.66
C VAL A 60 2.34 -6.78 2.43
N ASN A 61 2.04 -6.22 1.27
CA ASN A 61 2.76 -6.55 0.05
C ASN A 61 2.90 -5.33 -0.86
N VAL A 62 4.08 -5.16 -1.46
CA VAL A 62 4.30 -4.17 -2.52
C VAL A 62 4.02 -4.85 -3.86
N ILE A 63 3.00 -4.36 -4.56
CA ILE A 63 2.52 -4.96 -5.81
C ILE A 63 2.76 -4.02 -6.99
N ASP A 64 2.96 -4.62 -8.16
CA ASP A 64 3.01 -3.91 -9.44
C ASP A 64 1.60 -3.58 -9.91
N VAL A 65 1.39 -2.35 -10.37
CA VAL A 65 0.11 -1.86 -10.90
C VAL A 65 0.34 -1.03 -12.16
N GLU A 66 -0.72 -0.91 -12.95
CA GLU A 66 -0.75 -0.10 -14.17
C GLU A 66 -1.77 1.02 -13.99
N GLU A 67 -1.33 2.26 -14.18
CA GLU A 67 -2.24 3.40 -14.26
C GLU A 67 -2.94 3.41 -15.62
N ARG A 68 -4.27 3.50 -15.60
CA ARG A 68 -5.12 3.61 -16.78
C ARG A 68 -5.86 4.93 -16.75
N GLU A 69 -5.88 5.63 -17.88
CA GLU A 69 -6.82 6.73 -18.09
C GLU A 69 -8.20 6.12 -18.39
N GLU A 70 -9.26 6.63 -17.75
CA GLU A 70 -10.65 6.28 -18.08
C GLU A 70 -11.05 6.72 -19.49
#